data_AF-A0A1V5HJR1-F1
#
_entry.id   AF-A0A1V5HJR1-F1
#
_cell.length_a   1.000
_cell.length_b   1.000
_cell.length_c   1.000
_cell.angle_alpha   90.00
_cell.angle_beta   90.00
_cell.angle_gamma   90.00
#
_symmetry.space_group_name_H-M   'P 1'
#
loop_
_entity.id
_entity.type
_entity.pdbx_description
1 polymer ?
#
loop_
_entity_poly.entity_id
_entity_poly.type
_entity_poly.pdbx_seq_one_letter_code
_entity_poly.pdbx_strand_id
1 'polypeptide(L)'
;MARRKTVNKTGILRVEGIPYHDAWVAYKCVSCHEMNYVQVGQQLLTPQEAIETAVWKCKHCGYVHSKETDLPFDNWEEEHNNADSTTALRFWEGFFRIATEHPESYWKQCNVCTRILPFNAFSKHSGWGPLEKQMECRSCKGAINAVLNPKRTKEQLHESAVRRRIADLFLEEENESIDFTDLFIRFDGRCFKTKEPLDINKRDTWAVDHILPSKYLYPLKKENAALLSRNANENKRDKWPSKFYTNNELLELAKITGANIALISSKHPIMNHNIDVNKGVERYLQVREKSDLPKRIKEIKKILQVYDLVENLSVENKKLLGFK
;
A
#
# COMPACT_ATOMS: atom_id res chain seq x y z
N MET A 1 13.65 -8.78 -20.47
CA MET A 1 14.79 -8.47 -19.56
C MET A 1 14.84 -9.52 -18.47
N ALA A 2 15.97 -10.21 -18.29
CA ALA A 2 16.18 -11.08 -17.14
C ALA A 2 16.00 -10.24 -15.85
N ARG A 3 15.09 -10.67 -14.95
CA ARG A 3 14.92 -10.05 -13.63
C ARG A 3 16.30 -9.88 -13.01
N ARG A 4 16.74 -8.64 -12.76
CA ARG A 4 17.98 -8.38 -12.01
C ARG A 4 17.93 -9.22 -10.74
N LYS A 5 18.86 -10.17 -10.58
CA LYS A 5 19.06 -10.91 -9.32
C LYS A 5 19.35 -9.88 -8.25
N THR A 6 18.34 -9.58 -7.44
CA THR A 6 18.44 -8.60 -6.36
C THR A 6 19.20 -9.27 -5.23
N VAL A 7 20.52 -9.16 -5.24
CA VAL A 7 21.35 -9.65 -4.14
C VAL A 7 21.30 -8.60 -3.04
N ASN A 8 20.18 -8.49 -2.33
CA ASN A 8 20.07 -7.64 -1.15
C ASN A 8 20.88 -8.29 -0.01
N LYS A 9 22.21 -8.09 -0.03
CA LYS A 9 23.09 -8.42 1.10
C LYS A 9 22.91 -7.35 2.19
N THR A 10 21.96 -7.59 3.08
CA THR A 10 21.72 -6.79 4.28
C THR A 10 22.48 -7.30 5.50
N GLY A 11 22.99 -8.54 5.45
CA GLY A 11 23.53 -9.25 6.62
C GLY A 11 22.46 -9.72 7.61
N ILE A 12 21.20 -9.33 7.40
CA ILE A 12 20.05 -9.77 8.19
C ILE A 12 19.38 -10.90 7.43
N LEU A 13 19.61 -12.11 7.89
CA LEU A 13 19.10 -13.33 7.26
C LEU A 13 17.69 -13.65 7.76
N ARG A 14 16.95 -14.38 6.93
CA ARG A 14 15.67 -14.98 7.30
C ARG A 14 15.94 -16.32 7.96
N VAL A 15 15.13 -16.65 8.96
CA VAL A 15 15.15 -17.96 9.60
C VAL A 15 14.39 -18.95 8.72
N GLU A 16 14.99 -20.10 8.45
CA GLU A 16 14.38 -21.17 7.66
C GLU A 16 13.25 -21.88 8.42
N GLY A 17 12.31 -22.49 7.70
CA GLY A 17 11.22 -23.27 8.29
C GLY A 17 10.11 -22.46 8.98
N ILE A 18 10.16 -21.12 8.95
CA ILE A 18 9.12 -20.29 9.55
C ILE A 18 7.89 -20.19 8.62
N PRO A 19 6.67 -20.53 9.07
CA PRO A 19 5.44 -20.40 8.29
C PRO A 19 4.96 -18.94 8.24
N TYR A 20 5.76 -18.06 7.65
CA TYR A 20 5.54 -16.61 7.70
C TYR A 20 4.39 -16.11 6.82
N HIS A 21 3.78 -16.95 6.00
CA HIS A 21 2.54 -16.59 5.31
C HIS A 21 1.31 -16.98 6.13
N ASP A 22 1.44 -17.81 7.15
CA ASP A 22 0.31 -18.35 7.88
C ASP A 22 -0.26 -17.32 8.86
N ALA A 23 -1.55 -17.43 9.08
CA ALA A 23 -2.25 -16.76 10.16
C ALA A 23 -2.17 -17.60 11.44
N TRP A 24 -2.11 -16.88 12.55
CA TRP A 24 -2.09 -17.44 13.89
C TRP A 24 -3.23 -16.83 14.70
N VAL A 25 -3.80 -17.59 15.61
CA VAL A 25 -4.63 -17.06 16.69
C VAL A 25 -3.76 -16.95 17.93
N ALA A 26 -3.96 -15.89 18.71
CA ALA A 26 -3.39 -15.76 20.05
C ALA A 26 -4.50 -15.51 21.07
N TYR A 27 -4.43 -16.18 22.21
CA TYR A 27 -5.38 -16.02 23.31
C TYR A 27 -4.68 -16.21 24.65
N LYS A 28 -5.26 -15.66 25.73
CA LYS A 28 -4.89 -16.02 27.10
C LYS A 28 -5.74 -17.18 27.55
N CYS A 29 -5.10 -18.21 28.12
CA CYS A 29 -5.83 -19.34 28.67
C CYS A 29 -6.77 -18.88 29.79
N VAL A 30 -8.02 -19.32 29.76
CA VAL A 30 -9.01 -18.94 30.79
C VAL A 30 -8.72 -19.60 32.15
N SER A 31 -7.99 -20.73 32.15
CA SER A 31 -7.60 -21.45 33.35
C SER A 31 -6.28 -20.95 33.97
N CYS A 32 -5.20 -20.81 33.18
CA CYS A 32 -3.87 -20.45 33.72
C CYS A 32 -3.38 -19.05 33.33
N HIS A 33 -4.15 -18.30 32.54
CA HIS A 33 -3.86 -16.92 32.09
C HIS A 33 -2.62 -16.74 31.21
N GLU A 34 -1.91 -17.82 30.89
CA GLU A 34 -0.76 -17.80 30.00
C GLU A 34 -1.15 -17.59 28.53
N MET A 35 -0.28 -16.91 27.79
CA MET A 35 -0.46 -16.69 26.36
C MET A 35 -0.25 -17.98 25.57
N ASN A 36 -1.17 -18.26 24.66
CA ASN A 36 -1.15 -19.39 23.75
C ASN A 36 -1.27 -18.91 22.31
N TYR A 37 -0.71 -19.72 21.41
CA TYR A 37 -0.70 -19.47 19.97
C TYR A 37 -1.09 -20.74 19.21
N VAL A 38 -2.04 -20.59 18.28
CA VAL A 38 -2.53 -21.66 17.40
C VAL A 38 -2.26 -21.26 15.97
N GLN A 39 -1.58 -22.13 15.21
CA GLN A 39 -1.36 -21.92 13.79
C GLN A 39 -2.62 -22.33 13.04
N VAL A 40 -3.22 -21.37 12.31
CA VAL A 40 -4.45 -21.60 11.54
C VAL A 40 -4.12 -21.93 10.09
N GLY A 41 -3.02 -21.39 9.57
CA GLY A 41 -2.55 -21.66 8.20
C GLY A 41 -2.95 -20.57 7.21
N GLN A 42 -3.21 -20.96 5.96
CA GLN A 42 -3.50 -20.05 4.84
C GLN A 42 -4.98 -19.68 4.69
N GLN A 43 -5.88 -20.39 5.38
CA GLN A 43 -7.31 -20.13 5.36
C GLN A 43 -7.74 -19.59 6.72
N LEU A 44 -8.31 -18.39 6.76
CA LEU A 44 -8.83 -17.84 8.01
C LEU A 44 -10.11 -18.56 8.39
N LEU A 45 -10.27 -18.82 9.69
CA LEU A 45 -11.54 -19.27 10.25
C LEU A 45 -12.50 -18.09 10.35
N THR A 46 -13.76 -18.33 10.05
CA THR A 46 -14.85 -17.47 10.47
C THR A 46 -15.17 -17.68 11.95
N PRO A 47 -15.86 -16.75 12.63
CA PRO A 47 -16.34 -16.96 13.99
C PRO A 47 -17.17 -18.23 14.16
N GLN A 48 -18.02 -18.56 13.18
CA GLN A 48 -18.86 -19.75 13.21
C GLN A 48 -18.03 -21.04 13.06
N GLU A 49 -17.09 -21.09 12.13
CA GLU A 49 -16.19 -22.24 12.00
C GLU A 49 -15.33 -22.42 13.25
N ALA A 50 -14.87 -21.33 13.86
CA ALA A 50 -14.09 -21.38 15.09
C ALA A 50 -14.90 -21.98 16.25
N ILE A 51 -16.12 -21.52 16.52
CA ILE A 51 -16.94 -22.09 17.59
C ILE A 51 -17.28 -23.57 17.33
N GLU A 52 -17.45 -23.98 16.07
CA GLU A 52 -17.83 -25.36 15.72
C GLU A 52 -16.67 -26.35 15.72
N THR A 53 -15.44 -25.90 15.42
CA THR A 53 -14.31 -26.80 15.15
C THR A 53 -13.10 -26.58 16.06
N ALA A 54 -13.03 -25.46 16.79
CA ALA A 54 -11.86 -25.15 17.59
C ALA A 54 -11.78 -26.01 18.85
N VAL A 55 -10.73 -26.82 18.92
CA VAL A 55 -10.30 -27.54 20.13
C VAL A 55 -8.91 -27.06 20.50
N TRP A 56 -8.83 -25.89 21.14
CA TRP A 56 -7.54 -25.24 21.41
C TRP A 56 -6.99 -25.62 22.78
N LYS A 57 -6.08 -26.60 22.79
CA LYS A 57 -5.38 -27.03 24.00
C LYS A 57 -4.32 -26.03 24.43
N CYS A 58 -4.38 -25.60 25.68
CA CYS A 58 -3.35 -24.78 26.31
C CYS A 58 -2.03 -25.55 26.39
N LYS A 59 -0.93 -24.94 25.94
CA LYS A 59 0.41 -25.55 26.00
C LYS A 59 1.01 -25.56 27.41
N HIS A 60 0.44 -24.78 28.34
CA HIS A 60 0.97 -24.61 29.69
C HIS A 60 0.25 -25.48 30.73
N CYS A 61 -1.08 -25.46 30.75
CA CYS A 61 -1.88 -26.26 31.69
C CYS A 61 -2.66 -27.41 31.05
N GLY A 62 -2.65 -27.54 29.72
CA GLY A 62 -3.39 -28.60 29.02
C GLY A 62 -4.90 -28.41 28.93
N TYR A 63 -5.46 -27.38 29.56
CA TYR A 63 -6.88 -27.03 29.49
C TYR A 63 -7.33 -26.81 28.04
N VAL A 64 -8.47 -27.38 27.66
CA VAL A 64 -9.02 -27.32 26.30
C VAL A 64 -10.02 -26.17 26.21
N HIS A 65 -9.85 -25.29 25.23
CA HIS A 65 -10.81 -24.25 24.92
C HIS A 65 -11.65 -24.74 23.75
N SER A 66 -12.87 -25.17 24.02
CA SER A 66 -13.90 -25.49 23.03
C SER A 66 -15.28 -25.32 23.66
N LYS A 67 -16.32 -25.25 22.84
CA LYS A 67 -17.71 -25.11 23.32
C LYS A 67 -18.17 -26.31 24.17
N GLU A 68 -17.51 -27.45 24.02
CA GLU A 68 -17.77 -28.69 24.75
C GLU A 68 -17.03 -28.78 26.10
N THR A 69 -16.29 -27.74 26.50
CA THR A 69 -15.54 -27.73 27.77
C THR A 69 -16.16 -26.76 28.77
N ASP A 70 -16.37 -27.24 30.00
CA ASP A 70 -16.86 -26.44 31.13
C ASP A 70 -15.91 -25.28 31.43
N LEU A 71 -16.45 -24.11 31.79
CA LEU A 71 -15.65 -22.95 32.16
C LEU A 71 -14.98 -23.14 33.53
N PRO A 72 -13.71 -22.75 33.71
CA PRO A 72 -12.95 -23.03 34.93
C PRO A 72 -13.06 -21.86 35.94
N PHE A 73 -14.22 -21.19 36.01
CA PHE A 73 -14.38 -19.98 36.82
C PHE A 73 -14.95 -20.31 38.19
N ASP A 74 -14.09 -20.31 39.21
CA ASP A 74 -14.48 -20.57 40.60
C ASP A 74 -15.45 -19.50 41.17
N ASN A 75 -15.51 -18.33 40.54
CA ASN A 75 -16.34 -17.21 40.97
C ASN A 75 -17.72 -17.15 40.28
N TRP A 76 -18.07 -18.16 39.47
CA TRP A 76 -19.36 -18.30 38.81
C TRP A 76 -20.13 -19.48 39.43
N GLU A 77 -21.46 -19.45 39.34
CA GLU A 77 -22.28 -20.60 39.74
C GLU A 77 -21.99 -21.81 38.83
N GLU A 78 -21.98 -23.03 39.40
CA GLU A 78 -21.65 -24.25 38.65
C GLU A 78 -22.54 -24.43 37.40
N GLU A 79 -23.82 -24.06 37.50
CA GLU A 79 -24.77 -24.10 36.39
C GLU A 79 -24.37 -23.22 35.20
N HIS A 80 -23.69 -22.10 35.46
CA HIS A 80 -23.21 -21.18 34.43
C HIS A 80 -21.89 -21.63 33.79
N ASN A 81 -21.12 -22.45 34.52
CA ASN A 81 -19.86 -23.00 34.03
C ASN A 81 -20.05 -24.23 33.15
N ASN A 82 -21.16 -24.95 33.31
CA ASN A 82 -21.45 -26.16 32.54
C ASN A 82 -21.52 -25.89 31.03
N ALA A 83 -20.85 -26.71 30.22
CA ALA A 83 -20.74 -26.58 28.76
C ALA A 83 -22.10 -26.64 28.03
N ASP A 84 -23.08 -27.36 28.58
CA ASP A 84 -24.44 -27.45 28.03
C ASP A 84 -25.28 -26.20 28.36
N SER A 85 -24.78 -25.30 29.22
CA SER A 85 -25.49 -24.08 29.57
C SER A 85 -25.45 -23.04 28.45
N THR A 86 -26.53 -22.27 28.33
CA THR A 86 -26.56 -21.13 27.40
C THR A 86 -25.49 -20.09 27.76
N THR A 87 -25.18 -19.92 29.04
CA THR A 87 -24.16 -18.97 29.53
C THR A 87 -22.76 -19.34 29.04
N ALA A 88 -22.36 -20.61 29.19
CA ALA A 88 -21.07 -21.08 28.71
C ALA A 88 -20.96 -21.00 27.19
N LEU A 89 -22.02 -21.37 26.46
CA LEU A 89 -22.05 -21.23 25.00
C LEU A 89 -21.83 -19.77 24.56
N ARG A 90 -22.52 -18.81 25.19
CA ARG A 90 -22.35 -17.37 24.89
C ARG A 90 -20.94 -16.87 25.20
N PHE A 91 -20.32 -17.37 26.28
CA PHE A 91 -18.93 -17.08 26.58
C PHE A 91 -18.01 -17.57 25.45
N TRP A 92 -18.16 -18.84 25.04
CA TRP A 92 -17.34 -19.43 23.99
C TRP A 92 -17.53 -18.75 22.64
N GLU A 93 -18.77 -18.41 22.26
CA GLU A 93 -19.05 -17.61 21.05
C GLU A 93 -18.29 -16.28 21.08
N GLY A 94 -18.30 -15.58 22.22
CA GLY A 94 -17.54 -14.35 22.41
C GLY A 94 -16.03 -14.57 22.32
N PHE A 95 -15.52 -15.58 23.01
CA PHE A 95 -14.11 -15.94 23.05
C PHE A 95 -13.55 -16.22 21.64
N PHE A 96 -14.22 -17.06 20.86
CA PHE A 96 -13.77 -17.42 19.51
C PHE A 96 -13.97 -16.27 18.53
N ARG A 97 -15.10 -15.54 18.61
CA ARG A 97 -15.35 -14.37 17.76
C ARG A 97 -14.24 -13.34 17.89
N ILE A 98 -13.83 -12.96 19.10
CA ILE A 98 -12.74 -11.97 19.30
C ILE A 98 -11.44 -12.38 18.61
N ALA A 99 -11.17 -13.69 18.49
CA ALA A 99 -9.97 -14.20 17.85
C ALA A 99 -10.05 -14.27 16.31
N THR A 100 -11.26 -14.32 15.73
CA THR A 100 -11.46 -14.68 14.32
C THR A 100 -12.42 -13.75 13.54
N GLU A 101 -12.96 -12.71 14.17
CA GLU A 101 -13.98 -11.81 13.59
C GLU A 101 -13.49 -11.10 12.33
N HIS A 102 -12.24 -10.62 12.36
CA HIS A 102 -11.63 -9.88 11.26
C HIS A 102 -10.19 -10.33 11.03
N PRO A 103 -9.63 -10.15 9.80
CA PRO A 103 -8.21 -10.40 9.55
C PRO A 103 -7.26 -9.69 10.53
N GLU A 104 -7.62 -8.52 11.06
CA GLU A 104 -6.83 -7.83 12.08
C GLU A 104 -6.79 -8.50 13.46
N SER A 105 -7.73 -9.41 13.74
CA SER A 105 -7.78 -10.20 14.99
C SER A 105 -6.67 -11.25 15.04
N TYR A 106 -6.18 -11.64 13.87
CA TYR A 106 -5.13 -12.64 13.71
C TYR A 106 -3.73 -12.08 13.99
N TRP A 107 -2.83 -13.02 14.22
CA TRP A 107 -1.42 -12.82 14.48
C TRP A 107 -0.60 -13.45 13.35
N LYS A 108 0.67 -13.06 13.27
CA LYS A 108 1.59 -13.54 12.25
C LYS A 108 2.99 -13.72 12.83
N GLN A 109 3.69 -14.73 12.35
CA GLN A 109 5.07 -14.99 12.74
C GLN A 109 6.07 -14.28 11.82
N CYS A 110 7.00 -13.54 12.42
CA CYS A 110 8.04 -12.85 11.67
C CYS A 110 9.15 -13.81 11.24
N ASN A 111 9.50 -13.85 9.95
CA ASN A 111 10.57 -14.71 9.43
C ASN A 111 12.00 -14.24 9.73
N VAL A 112 12.18 -13.14 10.45
CA VAL A 112 13.51 -12.63 10.83
C VAL A 112 13.76 -12.81 12.32
N CYS A 113 12.82 -12.38 13.16
CA CYS A 113 12.97 -12.46 14.63
C CYS A 113 12.13 -13.55 15.28
N THR A 114 11.44 -14.38 14.50
CA THR A 114 10.59 -15.53 14.90
C THR A 114 9.44 -15.23 15.87
N ARG A 115 9.30 -14.00 16.36
CA ARG A 115 8.19 -13.55 17.20
C ARG A 115 6.86 -13.68 16.46
N ILE A 116 5.85 -14.19 17.15
CA ILE A 116 4.45 -14.13 16.75
C ILE A 116 3.89 -12.80 17.29
N LEU A 117 3.42 -11.95 16.40
CA LEU A 117 3.01 -10.58 16.72
C LEU A 117 1.62 -10.28 16.13
N PRO A 118 0.90 -9.28 16.67
CA PRO A 118 -0.41 -8.90 16.14
C PRO A 118 -0.31 -8.46 14.67
N PHE A 119 -1.41 -8.59 13.93
CA PHE A 119 -1.54 -8.15 12.53
C PHE A 119 -0.93 -6.77 12.23
N ASN A 120 -1.17 -5.81 13.14
CA ASN A 120 -0.70 -4.43 12.98
C ASN A 120 0.83 -4.29 13.08
N ALA A 121 1.55 -5.29 13.60
CA ALA A 121 3.01 -5.28 13.68
C ALA A 121 3.68 -5.46 12.31
N PHE A 122 2.91 -5.72 11.25
CA PHE A 122 3.39 -5.94 9.89
C PHE A 122 2.82 -4.91 8.90
N SER A 123 3.64 -4.53 7.92
CA SER A 123 3.21 -3.63 6.84
C SER A 123 2.35 -4.38 5.82
N LYS A 124 1.40 -3.67 5.18
CA LYS A 124 0.55 -4.23 4.12
C LYS A 124 1.39 -4.67 2.91
N HIS A 125 1.03 -5.82 2.35
CA HIS A 125 1.54 -6.32 1.08
C HIS A 125 0.49 -7.25 0.45
N SER A 126 -0.17 -6.79 -0.60
CA SER A 126 -1.18 -7.59 -1.30
C SER A 126 -0.59 -8.86 -1.91
N GLY A 127 -1.37 -9.94 -1.91
CA GLY A 127 -0.99 -11.25 -2.46
C GLY A 127 -0.02 -12.08 -1.61
N TRP A 128 0.23 -11.72 -0.33
CA TRP A 128 1.17 -12.43 0.55
C TRP A 128 0.46 -13.20 1.68
N GLY A 129 -0.38 -14.15 1.30
CA GLY A 129 -1.19 -14.97 2.21
C GLY A 129 -2.47 -14.26 2.67
N PRO A 130 -3.27 -14.89 3.55
CA PRO A 130 -4.61 -14.43 3.92
C PRO A 130 -4.61 -13.06 4.61
N LEU A 131 -3.54 -12.70 5.31
CA LEU A 131 -3.45 -11.43 6.05
C LEU A 131 -2.97 -10.26 5.19
N GLU A 132 -2.51 -10.50 3.95
CA GLU A 132 -1.90 -9.46 3.09
C GLU A 132 -0.82 -8.63 3.79
N LYS A 133 0.09 -9.30 4.50
CA LYS A 133 1.17 -8.66 5.27
C LYS A 133 2.56 -9.11 4.82
N GLN A 134 3.53 -8.22 4.94
CA GLN A 134 4.96 -8.53 4.74
C GLN A 134 5.44 -9.67 5.66
N MET A 135 6.46 -10.41 5.22
CA MET A 135 7.01 -11.54 5.99
C MET A 135 7.75 -11.08 7.26
N GLU A 136 8.38 -9.91 7.19
CA GLU A 136 9.07 -9.28 8.30
C GLU A 136 8.17 -8.30 9.09
N CYS A 137 8.30 -8.30 10.42
CA CYS A 137 7.63 -7.28 11.24
C CYS A 137 8.25 -5.89 11.02
N ARG A 138 7.53 -4.83 11.39
CA ARG A 138 7.96 -3.44 11.26
C ARG A 138 9.30 -3.17 11.95
N SER A 139 9.59 -3.81 13.09
CA SER A 139 10.86 -3.67 13.79
C SER A 139 12.03 -4.24 12.96
N CYS A 140 11.91 -5.48 12.46
CA CYS A 140 12.93 -6.08 11.59
C CYS A 140 13.06 -5.33 10.26
N LYS A 141 11.94 -4.84 9.72
CA LYS A 141 11.94 -3.99 8.53
C LYS A 141 12.73 -2.70 8.76
N GLY A 142 12.60 -2.10 9.94
CA GLY A 142 13.37 -0.93 10.35
C GLY A 142 14.87 -1.20 10.31
N ALA A 143 15.32 -2.29 10.91
CA ALA A 143 16.73 -2.70 10.90
C ALA A 143 17.25 -2.99 9.47
N ILE A 144 16.47 -3.70 8.66
CA ILE A 144 16.78 -3.95 7.24
C ILE A 144 16.92 -2.64 6.47
N ASN A 145 15.98 -1.71 6.66
CA ASN A 145 16.00 -0.41 6.01
C ASN A 145 17.17 0.46 6.50
N ALA A 146 17.60 0.36 7.76
CA ALA A 146 18.78 1.09 8.26
C ALA A 146 20.06 0.70 7.50
N VAL A 147 20.19 -0.56 7.07
CA VAL A 147 21.31 -1.03 6.25
C VAL A 147 21.13 -0.66 4.77
N LEU A 148 19.90 -0.72 4.25
CA LEU A 148 19.62 -0.49 2.83
C LEU A 148 19.52 0.99 2.45
N ASN A 149 18.96 1.84 3.32
CA ASN A 149 18.72 3.25 3.02
C ASN A 149 20.00 4.04 2.72
N PRO A 150 21.13 3.86 3.44
CA PRO A 150 22.40 4.51 3.08
C PRO A 150 22.95 4.08 1.71
N LYS A 151 22.56 2.89 1.23
CA LYS A 151 22.95 2.36 -0.08
C LYS A 151 22.01 2.81 -1.22
N ARG A 152 20.89 3.46 -0.90
CA ARG A 152 19.97 4.04 -1.89
C ARG A 152 20.43 5.44 -2.25
N THR A 153 20.37 5.80 -3.53
CA THR A 153 20.66 7.19 -3.90
C THR A 153 19.58 8.12 -3.33
N LYS A 154 19.94 9.38 -3.03
CA LYS A 154 18.97 10.37 -2.51
C LYS A 154 17.75 10.52 -3.41
N GLU A 155 17.91 10.35 -4.73
CA GLU A 155 16.80 10.37 -5.69
C GLU A 155 15.80 9.21 -5.48
N GLN A 156 16.26 7.99 -5.15
CA GLN A 156 15.41 6.81 -4.96
C GLN A 156 14.56 6.89 -3.68
N LEU A 157 15.12 7.47 -2.61
CA LEU A 157 14.39 7.73 -1.36
C LEU A 157 13.32 8.81 -1.53
N HIS A 158 13.62 9.83 -2.32
CA HIS A 158 12.67 10.90 -2.65
C HIS A 158 11.58 10.42 -3.63
N GLU A 159 11.95 9.61 -4.62
CA GLU A 159 11.05 8.99 -5.61
C GLU A 159 9.96 8.13 -4.96
N SER A 160 10.35 7.25 -4.04
CA SER A 160 9.45 6.23 -3.48
C SER A 160 8.45 6.80 -2.45
N ALA A 161 8.79 7.89 -1.77
CA ALA A 161 7.95 8.49 -0.74
C ALA A 161 6.94 9.52 -1.28
N VAL A 162 7.27 10.20 -2.39
CA VAL A 162 6.56 11.41 -2.84
C VAL A 162 5.85 11.21 -4.20
N ARG A 163 6.51 10.57 -5.19
CA ARG A 163 6.01 10.57 -6.59
C ARG A 163 4.71 9.84 -6.82
N ARG A 164 4.49 8.71 -6.14
CA ARG A 164 3.30 7.89 -6.38
C ARG A 164 2.08 8.42 -5.62
N ARG A 165 2.27 9.07 -4.46
CA ARG A 165 1.15 9.57 -3.64
C ARG A 165 0.61 10.90 -4.11
N ILE A 166 1.45 11.85 -4.50
CA ILE A 166 0.96 13.21 -4.84
C ILE A 166 0.24 13.22 -6.20
N ALA A 167 0.79 12.52 -7.19
CA ALA A 167 0.15 12.37 -8.49
C ALA A 167 -1.23 11.69 -8.36
N ASP A 168 -1.30 10.58 -7.62
CA ASP A 168 -2.57 9.89 -7.37
C ASP A 168 -3.52 10.74 -6.50
N LEU A 169 -3.01 11.49 -5.51
CA LEU A 169 -3.89 12.24 -4.59
C LEU A 169 -4.46 13.53 -5.14
N PHE A 170 -3.75 14.23 -6.01
CA PHE A 170 -4.21 15.52 -6.54
C PHE A 170 -4.69 15.45 -7.98
N LEU A 171 -4.23 14.47 -8.78
CA LEU A 171 -4.52 14.44 -10.22
C LEU A 171 -5.52 13.35 -10.61
N GLU A 172 -5.98 12.48 -9.71
CA GLU A 172 -6.81 11.32 -10.06
C GLU A 172 -8.10 11.66 -10.84
N GLU A 173 -8.77 12.76 -10.52
CA GLU A 173 -9.97 13.19 -11.26
C GLU A 173 -9.68 14.16 -12.41
N GLU A 174 -8.50 14.75 -12.43
CA GLU A 174 -8.04 15.57 -13.55
C GLU A 174 -7.45 14.70 -14.67
N ASN A 175 -7.10 13.45 -14.35
CA ASN A 175 -6.69 12.45 -15.31
C ASN A 175 -7.90 11.99 -16.12
N GLU A 176 -7.75 12.06 -17.44
CA GLU A 176 -8.74 11.56 -18.37
C GLU A 176 -8.44 10.11 -18.72
N SER A 177 -9.49 9.31 -18.93
CA SER A 177 -9.33 7.99 -19.54
C SER A 177 -8.87 8.16 -20.97
N ILE A 178 -7.62 7.81 -21.26
CA ILE A 178 -7.06 7.88 -22.60
C ILE A 178 -7.57 6.70 -23.44
N ASP A 179 -8.31 6.99 -24.50
CA ASP A 179 -8.67 6.00 -25.51
C ASP A 179 -7.40 5.56 -26.27
N PHE A 180 -7.09 4.27 -26.15
CA PHE A 180 -5.90 3.69 -26.79
C PHE A 180 -5.99 3.72 -28.32
N THR A 181 -7.20 3.62 -28.89
CA THR A 181 -7.40 3.66 -30.33
C THR A 181 -7.07 5.05 -30.87
N ASP A 182 -7.66 6.10 -30.27
CA ASP A 182 -7.34 7.50 -30.59
C ASP A 182 -5.85 7.80 -30.39
N LEU A 183 -5.25 7.31 -29.30
CA LEU A 183 -3.82 7.49 -29.05
C LEU A 183 -2.95 6.85 -30.14
N PHE A 184 -3.26 5.61 -30.55
CA PHE A 184 -2.53 4.95 -31.63
C PHE A 184 -2.71 5.66 -32.96
N ILE A 185 -3.92 6.13 -33.29
CA ILE A 185 -4.16 6.90 -34.52
C ILE A 185 -3.35 8.21 -34.51
N ARG A 186 -3.33 8.95 -33.39
CA ARG A 186 -2.57 10.21 -33.27
C ARG A 186 -1.07 10.05 -33.48
N PHE A 187 -0.51 8.92 -33.08
CA PHE A 187 0.92 8.62 -33.16
C PHE A 187 1.28 7.65 -34.30
N ASP A 188 0.38 7.43 -35.26
CA ASP A 188 0.56 6.53 -36.40
C ASP A 188 1.00 5.10 -35.98
N GLY A 189 0.48 4.62 -34.85
CA GLY A 189 0.81 3.33 -34.27
C GLY A 189 2.29 3.14 -33.94
N ARG A 190 3.05 4.23 -33.74
CA ARG A 190 4.49 4.18 -33.50
C ARG A 190 4.86 4.83 -32.18
N CYS A 191 5.98 4.40 -31.60
CA CYS A 191 6.59 5.10 -30.49
C CYS A 191 7.02 6.50 -30.95
N PHE A 192 6.56 7.54 -30.25
CA PHE A 192 6.88 8.91 -30.64
C PHE A 192 8.39 9.19 -30.69
N LYS A 193 9.16 8.60 -29.75
CA LYS A 193 10.60 8.84 -29.61
C LYS A 193 11.45 7.99 -30.55
N THR A 194 11.21 6.69 -30.62
CA THR A 194 12.05 5.74 -31.37
C THR A 194 11.51 5.48 -32.78
N LYS A 195 10.28 5.91 -33.07
CA LYS A 195 9.53 5.69 -34.31
C LYS A 195 9.28 4.21 -34.66
N GLU A 196 9.61 3.30 -33.73
CA GLU A 196 9.35 1.87 -33.88
C GLU A 196 7.84 1.59 -33.90
N PRO A 197 7.37 0.67 -34.76
CA PRO A 197 5.97 0.29 -34.81
C PRO A 197 5.55 -0.43 -33.53
N LEU A 198 4.35 -0.12 -33.04
CA LEU A 198 3.76 -0.69 -31.84
C LEU A 198 2.46 -1.41 -32.22
N ASP A 199 2.13 -2.44 -31.45
CA ASP A 199 0.88 -3.19 -31.60
C ASP A 199 -0.02 -2.90 -30.40
N ILE A 200 -1.21 -2.35 -30.66
CA ILE A 200 -2.18 -2.00 -29.63
C ILE A 200 -2.56 -3.21 -28.76
N ASN A 201 -2.56 -4.42 -29.34
CA ASN A 201 -2.92 -5.66 -28.65
C ASN A 201 -1.78 -6.19 -27.76
N LYS A 202 -0.53 -5.76 -27.98
CA LYS A 202 0.64 -6.16 -27.18
C LYS A 202 0.91 -5.17 -26.06
N ARG A 203 0.01 -5.14 -25.07
CA ARG A 203 -0.03 -4.14 -23.98
C ARG A 203 1.27 -4.01 -23.18
N ASP A 204 2.12 -5.05 -23.17
CA ASP A 204 3.39 -5.09 -22.47
C ASP A 204 4.57 -4.46 -23.23
N THR A 205 4.37 -4.05 -24.48
CA THR A 205 5.41 -3.45 -25.33
C THR A 205 5.39 -1.92 -25.35
N TRP A 206 4.27 -1.30 -24.95
CA TRP A 206 4.06 0.15 -25.00
C TRP A 206 3.50 0.72 -23.69
N ALA A 207 3.56 2.04 -23.56
CA ALA A 207 3.07 2.80 -22.43
C ALA A 207 2.44 4.13 -22.90
N VAL A 208 1.42 4.57 -22.15
CA VAL A 208 0.96 5.97 -22.21
C VAL A 208 1.83 6.75 -21.24
N ASP A 209 2.58 7.71 -21.78
CA ASP A 209 3.48 8.55 -21.01
C ASP A 209 2.84 9.93 -20.77
N HIS A 210 3.18 10.55 -19.63
CA HIS A 210 2.86 11.96 -19.40
C HIS A 210 3.97 12.80 -20.02
N ILE A 211 3.67 13.62 -21.03
CA ILE A 211 4.64 14.52 -21.65
C ILE A 211 5.31 15.36 -20.55
N LEU A 212 4.50 16.15 -19.85
CA LEU A 212 4.83 16.85 -18.62
C LEU A 212 4.62 15.90 -17.42
N PRO A 213 5.66 15.58 -16.63
CA PRO A 213 5.56 14.58 -15.58
C PRO A 213 4.60 14.98 -14.45
N SER A 214 3.83 14.01 -13.95
CA SER A 214 2.93 14.15 -12.80
C SER A 214 3.62 14.58 -11.49
N LYS A 215 4.94 14.35 -11.39
CA LYS A 215 5.79 14.89 -10.31
C LYS A 215 5.68 16.42 -10.20
N TYR A 216 5.41 17.13 -11.30
CA TYR A 216 5.21 18.57 -11.35
C TYR A 216 3.72 18.95 -11.42
N LEU A 217 2.83 18.04 -10.99
CA LEU A 217 1.38 18.25 -10.88
C LEU A 217 0.65 18.40 -12.23
N TYR A 218 1.20 17.86 -13.31
CA TYR A 218 0.48 17.83 -14.60
C TYR A 218 -0.33 16.54 -14.74
N PRO A 219 -1.66 16.64 -14.91
CA PRO A 219 -2.53 15.48 -15.09
C PRO A 219 -2.32 14.82 -16.46
N LEU A 220 -2.71 13.56 -16.57
CA LEU A 220 -2.79 12.83 -17.83
C LEU A 220 -4.06 13.25 -18.58
N LYS A 221 -3.90 14.16 -19.54
CA LYS A 221 -4.96 14.58 -20.46
C LYS A 221 -4.56 14.26 -21.88
N LYS A 222 -5.50 14.37 -22.83
CA LYS A 222 -5.21 14.14 -24.26
C LYS A 222 -3.98 14.93 -24.74
N GLU A 223 -3.83 16.18 -24.30
CA GLU A 223 -2.74 17.10 -24.66
C GLU A 223 -1.43 16.79 -23.92
N ASN A 224 -1.49 16.06 -22.81
CA ASN A 224 -0.33 15.68 -22.01
C ASN A 224 0.03 14.19 -22.15
N ALA A 225 -0.59 13.47 -23.10
CA ALA A 225 -0.38 12.04 -23.32
C ALA A 225 0.47 11.79 -24.56
N ALA A 226 1.50 10.95 -24.43
CA ALA A 226 2.32 10.48 -25.54
C ALA A 226 2.37 8.95 -25.61
N LEU A 227 2.38 8.41 -26.83
CA LEU A 227 2.59 6.98 -27.06
C LEU A 227 4.09 6.68 -27.12
N LEU A 228 4.59 5.87 -26.20
CA LEU A 228 5.99 5.44 -26.15
C LEU A 228 6.10 3.92 -26.05
N SER A 229 7.17 3.36 -26.60
CA SER A 229 7.58 2.01 -26.24
C SER A 229 8.00 1.96 -24.78
N ARG A 230 7.91 0.78 -24.15
CA ARG A 230 8.29 0.64 -22.73
C ARG A 230 9.73 1.10 -22.46
N ASN A 231 10.66 0.78 -23.35
CA ASN A 231 12.06 1.19 -23.21
C ASN A 231 12.20 2.72 -23.28
N ALA A 232 11.55 3.38 -24.24
CA ALA A 232 11.58 4.85 -24.35
C ALA A 232 10.97 5.52 -23.11
N ASN A 233 9.84 4.99 -22.62
CA ASN A 233 9.17 5.45 -21.41
C ASN A 233 10.07 5.29 -20.15
N GLU A 234 10.72 4.14 -19.99
CA GLU A 234 11.67 3.87 -18.89
C GLU A 234 12.92 4.77 -18.92
N ASN A 235 13.31 5.25 -20.10
CA ASN A 235 14.42 6.19 -20.28
C ASN A 235 14.02 7.66 -20.03
N LYS A 236 12.75 8.00 -20.31
CA LYS A 236 12.19 9.33 -20.02
C LYS A 236 11.98 9.54 -18.53
N ARG A 237 11.31 8.62 -17.84
CA ARG A 237 10.97 8.74 -16.41
C ARG A 237 10.29 10.09 -16.11
N ASP A 238 10.78 10.84 -15.11
CA ASP A 238 10.31 12.19 -14.76
C ASP A 238 11.13 13.32 -15.38
N LYS A 239 11.94 13.03 -16.40
CA LYS A 239 12.64 14.10 -17.12
C LYS A 239 11.60 15.02 -17.74
N TRP A 240 11.85 16.32 -17.58
CA TRP A 240 11.10 17.34 -18.30
C TRP A 240 11.23 17.13 -19.81
N PRO A 241 10.21 17.42 -20.64
CA PRO A 241 10.26 17.15 -22.08
C PRO A 241 11.53 17.68 -22.76
N SER A 242 11.94 18.91 -22.46
CA SER A 242 13.17 19.52 -23.03
C SER A 242 14.48 18.80 -22.70
N LYS A 243 14.48 17.89 -21.70
CA LYS A 243 15.64 17.06 -21.33
C LYS A 243 15.64 15.68 -22.00
N PHE A 244 14.58 15.33 -22.73
CA PHE A 244 14.41 14.01 -23.33
C PHE A 244 14.15 14.09 -24.84
N TYR A 245 13.38 15.09 -25.25
CA TYR A 245 13.09 15.39 -26.64
C TYR A 245 13.99 16.51 -27.16
N THR A 246 14.32 16.44 -28.45
CA THR A 246 14.95 17.52 -29.20
C THR A 246 13.92 18.61 -29.51
N ASN A 247 14.38 19.81 -29.90
CA ASN A 247 13.47 20.91 -30.24
C ASN A 247 12.48 20.54 -31.37
N ASN A 248 12.95 19.80 -32.38
CA ASN A 248 12.09 19.35 -33.49
C ASN A 248 11.05 18.34 -33.00
N GLU A 249 11.44 17.41 -32.14
CA GLU A 249 10.50 16.48 -31.51
C GLU A 249 9.49 17.22 -30.62
N LEU A 250 9.88 18.28 -29.89
CA LEU A 250 8.92 19.06 -29.10
C LEU A 250 7.90 19.79 -29.97
N LEU A 251 8.33 20.34 -31.11
CA LEU A 251 7.43 20.97 -32.08
C LEU A 251 6.46 19.95 -32.69
N GLU A 252 6.96 18.77 -33.07
CA GLU A 252 6.14 17.67 -33.59
C GLU A 252 5.13 17.19 -32.54
N LEU A 253 5.59 17.02 -31.30
CA LEU A 253 4.76 16.60 -30.18
C LEU A 253 3.65 17.59 -29.89
N ALA A 254 3.96 18.90 -29.84
CA ALA A 254 2.98 19.96 -29.67
C ALA A 254 1.94 19.97 -30.80
N LYS A 255 2.37 19.73 -32.04
CA LYS A 255 1.47 19.65 -33.20
C LYS A 255 0.50 18.46 -33.12
N ILE A 256 0.99 17.29 -32.68
CA ILE A 256 0.17 16.07 -32.56
C ILE A 256 -0.83 16.18 -31.40
N THR A 257 -0.38 16.74 -30.28
CA THR A 257 -1.11 16.65 -29.00
C THR A 257 -1.88 17.92 -28.66
N GLY A 258 -1.53 19.06 -29.24
CA GLY A 258 -2.02 20.37 -28.80
C GLY A 258 -1.30 20.91 -27.55
N ALA A 259 -0.22 20.24 -27.09
CA ALA A 259 0.54 20.70 -25.94
C ALA A 259 1.12 22.10 -26.16
N ASN A 260 1.12 22.93 -25.12
CA ASN A 260 1.71 24.26 -25.16
C ASN A 260 3.23 24.16 -25.36
N ILE A 261 3.70 24.57 -26.55
CA ILE A 261 5.12 24.49 -26.93
C ILE A 261 6.02 25.28 -25.98
N ALA A 262 5.61 26.46 -25.53
CA ALA A 262 6.40 27.28 -24.62
C ALA A 262 6.61 26.58 -23.27
N LEU A 263 5.62 25.82 -22.82
CA LEU A 263 5.68 25.07 -21.57
C LEU A 263 6.60 23.83 -21.70
N ILE A 264 6.35 22.97 -22.69
CA ILE A 264 7.12 21.72 -22.83
C ILE A 264 8.58 21.97 -23.22
N SER A 265 8.87 23.09 -23.91
CA SER A 265 10.23 23.50 -24.28
C SER A 265 11.00 24.24 -23.19
N SER A 266 10.37 24.56 -22.05
CA SER A 266 11.04 25.22 -20.94
C SER A 266 12.29 24.44 -20.50
N LYS A 267 13.41 25.14 -20.28
CA LYS A 267 14.67 24.53 -19.81
C LYS A 267 14.56 24.01 -18.38
N HIS A 268 13.68 24.62 -17.59
CA HIS A 268 13.46 24.29 -16.19
C HIS A 268 12.03 23.79 -15.99
N PRO A 269 11.83 22.74 -15.19
CA PRO A 269 10.50 22.30 -14.82
C PRO A 269 9.71 23.43 -14.17
N ILE A 270 8.45 23.57 -14.58
CA ILE A 270 7.49 24.50 -14.01
C ILE A 270 6.47 23.67 -13.22
N MET A 271 6.08 24.15 -12.04
CA MET A 271 5.06 23.48 -11.22
C MET A 271 3.66 23.89 -11.69
N ASN A 272 2.76 22.93 -11.87
CA ASN A 272 1.35 23.23 -12.09
C ASN A 272 0.63 23.48 -10.76
N HIS A 273 0.22 24.72 -10.50
CA HIS A 273 -0.57 25.05 -9.31
C HIS A 273 -2.08 25.11 -9.60
N ASN A 274 -2.48 24.92 -10.85
CA ASN A 274 -3.89 24.90 -11.24
C ASN A 274 -4.45 23.48 -11.05
N ILE A 275 -4.59 23.08 -9.79
CA ILE A 275 -5.13 21.79 -9.37
C ILE A 275 -6.07 21.96 -8.17
N ASP A 276 -7.00 21.03 -7.97
CA ASP A 276 -7.87 21.04 -6.78
C ASP A 276 -7.16 20.41 -5.56
N VAL A 277 -6.51 21.28 -4.79
CA VAL A 277 -5.77 20.89 -3.58
C VAL A 277 -6.71 20.42 -2.46
N ASN A 278 -7.90 21.02 -2.33
CA ASN A 278 -8.84 20.71 -1.25
C ASN A 278 -9.37 19.28 -1.39
N LYS A 279 -9.75 18.90 -2.61
CA LYS A 279 -10.24 17.55 -2.88
C LYS A 279 -9.17 16.48 -2.65
N GLY A 280 -7.92 16.79 -2.96
CA GLY A 280 -6.79 15.91 -2.64
C GLY A 280 -6.59 15.71 -1.14
N VAL A 281 -6.81 16.77 -0.34
CA VAL A 281 -6.77 16.69 1.14
C VAL A 281 -7.90 15.82 1.67
N GLU A 282 -9.12 16.05 1.22
CA GLU A 282 -10.29 15.27 1.64
C GLU A 282 -10.11 13.77 1.37
N ARG A 283 -9.72 13.40 0.15
CA ARG A 283 -9.41 12.00 -0.21
C ARG A 283 -8.34 11.39 0.69
N TYR A 284 -7.26 12.12 0.95
CA TYR A 284 -6.15 11.60 1.73
C TYR A 284 -6.53 11.33 3.20
N LEU A 285 -7.46 12.12 3.72
CA LEU A 285 -7.95 12.05 5.10
C LEU A 285 -9.17 11.13 5.26
N GLN A 286 -9.77 10.63 4.18
CA GLN A 286 -10.75 9.55 4.24
C GLN A 286 -10.07 8.23 4.64
N VAL A 287 -10.09 7.92 5.94
CA VAL A 287 -9.52 6.69 6.50
C VAL A 287 -10.61 5.84 7.14
N ARG A 288 -10.58 4.53 6.88
CA ARG A 288 -11.45 3.53 7.55
C ARG A 288 -11.03 3.27 9.00
N GLU A 289 -9.75 3.45 9.32
CA GLU A 289 -9.18 3.25 10.66
C GLU A 289 -8.68 4.57 11.26
N LYS A 290 -9.21 4.96 12.43
CA LYS A 290 -8.89 6.24 13.11
C LYS A 290 -7.42 6.35 13.58
N SER A 291 -6.70 5.24 13.72
CA SER A 291 -5.34 5.18 14.29
C SER A 291 -4.25 5.77 13.38
N ASP A 292 -4.51 5.98 12.08
CA ASP A 292 -3.54 6.51 11.10
C ASP A 292 -3.71 8.01 10.82
N LEU A 293 -4.73 8.66 11.39
CA LEU A 293 -5.09 10.05 11.05
C LEU A 293 -4.01 11.09 11.44
N PRO A 294 -3.43 11.09 12.66
CA PRO A 294 -2.39 12.08 13.02
C PRO A 294 -1.14 12.00 12.14
N LYS A 295 -0.77 10.77 11.75
CA LYS A 295 0.36 10.54 10.85
C LYS A 295 0.07 11.07 9.45
N ARG A 296 -1.13 10.83 8.92
CA ARG A 296 -1.58 11.35 7.62
C ARG A 296 -1.62 12.88 7.60
N ILE A 297 -2.18 13.53 8.63
CA ILE A 297 -2.15 14.99 8.74
C ILE A 297 -0.70 15.51 8.66
N LYS A 298 0.24 14.90 9.36
CA LYS A 298 1.66 15.28 9.29
C LYS A 298 2.26 15.07 7.90
N GLU A 299 1.94 13.96 7.22
CA GLU A 299 2.43 13.65 5.88
C GLU A 299 1.91 14.66 4.84
N ILE A 300 0.60 14.96 4.83
CA ILE A 300 0.01 15.88 3.85
C ILE A 300 0.45 17.33 4.07
N LYS A 301 0.60 17.80 5.31
CA LYS A 301 1.15 19.12 5.60
C LYS A 301 2.54 19.30 4.97
N LYS A 302 3.40 18.29 5.14
CA LYS A 302 4.76 18.32 4.59
C LYS A 302 4.73 18.35 3.07
N ILE A 303 3.83 17.60 2.45
CA ILE A 303 3.63 17.60 0.99
C ILE A 303 3.22 19.00 0.50
N LEU A 304 2.19 19.59 1.10
CA LEU A 304 1.65 20.90 0.69
C LEU A 304 2.71 22.00 0.79
N GLN A 305 3.55 21.98 1.83
CA GLN A 305 4.64 22.94 2.00
C GLN A 305 5.77 22.76 0.99
N VAL A 306 6.15 21.51 0.67
CA VAL A 306 7.22 21.22 -0.30
C VAL A 306 6.82 21.65 -1.72
N TYR A 307 5.53 21.56 -2.03
CA TYR A 307 4.97 21.87 -3.33
C TYR A 307 4.38 23.29 -3.43
N ASP A 308 4.50 24.08 -2.36
CA ASP A 308 3.97 25.45 -2.28
C ASP A 308 2.46 25.55 -2.60
N LEU A 309 1.68 24.56 -2.13
CA LEU A 309 0.24 24.43 -2.38
C LEU A 309 -0.63 24.94 -1.23
N VAL A 310 -0.03 25.49 -0.17
CA VAL A 310 -0.77 25.90 1.04
C VAL A 310 -1.77 27.01 0.73
N GLU A 311 -1.42 27.93 -0.17
CA GLU A 311 -2.31 29.03 -0.52
C GLU A 311 -3.53 28.62 -1.34
N ASN A 312 -3.47 27.45 -1.97
CA ASN A 312 -4.58 26.87 -2.75
C ASN A 312 -5.61 26.14 -1.87
N LEU A 313 -5.40 26.09 -0.55
CA LEU A 313 -6.35 25.49 0.40
C LEU A 313 -7.48 26.45 0.77
N SER A 314 -8.68 25.90 0.98
CA SER A 314 -9.79 26.59 1.62
C SER A 314 -9.48 26.91 3.08
N VAL A 315 -10.21 27.87 3.64
CA VAL A 315 -10.05 28.27 5.05
C VAL A 315 -10.30 27.10 5.99
N GLU A 316 -11.28 26.26 5.67
CA GLU A 316 -11.64 25.06 6.43
C GLU A 316 -10.49 24.04 6.45
N ASN A 317 -9.89 23.76 5.29
CA ASN A 317 -8.77 22.82 5.19
C ASN A 317 -7.48 23.38 5.78
N LYS A 318 -7.23 24.69 5.67
CA LYS A 318 -6.13 25.36 6.40
C LYS A 318 -6.29 25.14 7.91
N LYS A 319 -7.50 25.36 8.46
CA LYS A 319 -7.80 25.15 9.88
C LYS A 319 -7.68 23.68 10.29
N LEU A 320 -8.24 22.74 9.52
CA LEU A 320 -8.17 21.29 9.77
C LEU A 320 -6.71 20.80 9.86
N LEU A 321 -5.87 21.30 8.97
CA LEU A 321 -4.45 20.96 8.93
C LEU A 321 -3.62 21.79 9.92
N GLY A 322 -4.19 22.77 10.62
CA GLY A 322 -3.47 23.66 11.54
C GLY A 322 -2.42 24.52 10.84
N PHE A 323 -2.76 25.04 9.66
CA PHE A 323 -2.12 26.21 9.07
C PHE A 323 -2.80 27.49 9.61
N LYS A 324 -2.07 28.59 9.68
CA LYS A 324 -2.58 29.87 10.18
C LYS A 324 -3.45 30.56 9.14
#